data_AF-A0A016VGH0-F1
#
_entry.id   AF-A0A016VGH0-F1
#
_cell.length_a   1.000
_cell.length_b   1.000
_cell.length_c   1.000
_cell.angle_alpha   90.00
_cell.angle_beta   90.00
_cell.angle_gamma   90.00
#
_symmetry.space_group_name_H-M   'P 1'
#
loop_
_entity.id
_entity.type
_entity.pdbx_description
1 polymer ?
#
loop_
_entity_poly.entity_id
_entity_poly.type
_entity_poly.pdbx_seq_one_letter_code
_entity_poly.pdbx_strand_id
1 'polypeptide(L)'
;MEDVTLKSMITKRKGRVSVTTGVHYDEDTYTTAMRVLFNIAKSLDILTVKIQLRSLNPQIERVLKEEPSSTTLCSNTFEIRTEDNTLVSIFLRFLRPKCRLVIFCHGIIDLNKIFLQTSFFDSDIVRAARDIFVDVRSGITDDQVTKLQAPTFRINSPYLSAWSINKLILLISSVNPFSNNPTHSSGVDSPFLGLG
;
A
#
# COMPACT_ATOMS: atom_id res chain seq x y z
N MET A 1 42.31 4.84 -32.25
CA MET A 1 42.40 6.25 -32.66
C MET A 1 40.99 6.68 -33.02
N GLU A 2 40.41 7.55 -32.18
CA GLU A 2 39.62 8.76 -32.50
C GLU A 2 38.96 8.85 -33.90
N ASP A 3 37.80 9.45 -34.11
CA ASP A 3 36.74 10.05 -33.28
C ASP A 3 35.59 10.33 -34.27
N VAL A 4 34.39 10.42 -33.72
CA VAL A 4 33.12 10.80 -34.31
C VAL A 4 33.18 12.22 -34.87
N THR A 5 32.47 12.51 -35.96
CA THR A 5 31.52 13.66 -36.09
C THR A 5 30.97 13.71 -37.52
N LEU A 6 29.74 14.14 -37.84
CA LEU A 6 29.03 15.39 -37.49
C LEU A 6 27.68 15.27 -38.26
N LYS A 7 26.48 15.43 -37.70
CA LYS A 7 25.85 16.73 -37.45
C LYS A 7 24.47 16.53 -36.83
N SER A 8 24.27 17.08 -35.64
CA SER A 8 22.95 17.48 -35.15
C SER A 8 22.55 18.79 -35.83
N MET A 9 21.28 18.92 -36.22
CA MET A 9 20.67 20.22 -36.54
C MET A 9 19.80 20.65 -35.37
N ILE A 10 20.30 21.65 -34.64
CA ILE A 10 19.61 22.37 -33.57
C ILE A 10 18.99 23.63 -34.19
N THR A 11 17.67 23.73 -34.17
CA THR A 11 16.95 24.96 -34.53
C THR A 11 16.78 25.83 -33.28
N LYS A 12 17.46 26.98 -33.26
CA LYS A 12 17.51 27.96 -32.17
C LYS A 12 16.15 28.64 -31.91
N ARG A 13 15.67 28.62 -30.66
CA ARG A 13 14.85 29.70 -30.08
C ARG A 13 15.61 30.33 -28.91
N LYS A 14 15.79 31.65 -28.95
CA LYS A 14 16.41 32.47 -27.89
C LYS A 14 15.50 32.51 -26.65
N GLY A 15 15.67 31.53 -25.77
CA GLY A 15 15.42 31.63 -24.34
C GLY A 15 16.70 31.17 -23.66
N ARG A 16 17.07 31.75 -22.50
CA ARG A 16 18.18 31.22 -21.70
C ARG A 16 17.88 29.76 -21.37
N VAL A 17 18.49 28.83 -22.11
CA VAL A 17 18.54 27.42 -21.71
C VAL A 17 19.49 27.41 -20.53
N SER A 18 18.91 27.42 -19.33
CA SER A 18 19.63 26.89 -18.16
C SER A 18 19.96 25.46 -18.52
N VAL A 19 21.22 25.22 -18.90
CA VAL A 19 21.77 23.87 -18.89
C VAL A 19 21.83 23.53 -17.41
N THR A 20 20.77 22.90 -16.91
CA THR A 20 20.84 22.23 -15.62
C THR A 20 21.85 21.12 -15.79
N THR A 21 23.08 21.36 -15.33
CA THR A 21 24.04 20.29 -15.06
C THR A 21 23.32 19.34 -14.13
N GLY A 22 22.83 18.22 -14.67
CA GLY A 22 22.20 17.19 -13.84
C GLY A 22 23.20 16.79 -12.76
N VAL A 23 22.72 16.63 -11.54
CA VAL A 23 23.56 16.10 -10.46
C VAL A 23 23.96 14.69 -10.88
N HIS A 24 25.25 14.49 -11.11
CA HIS A 24 25.79 13.17 -11.43
C HIS A 24 26.02 12.44 -10.10
N TYR A 25 25.43 11.26 -9.97
CA TYR A 25 25.64 10.39 -8.83
C TYR A 25 26.49 9.21 -9.29
N ASP A 26 27.47 8.82 -8.47
CA ASP A 26 28.33 7.67 -8.74
C ASP A 26 27.55 6.33 -8.63
N GLU A 27 26.43 6.34 -7.90
CA GLU A 27 25.50 5.21 -7.76
C GLU A 27 24.32 5.32 -8.73
N ASP A 28 23.63 4.20 -8.97
CA ASP A 28 22.41 4.21 -9.77
C ASP A 28 21.33 5.13 -9.16
N THR A 29 20.51 5.70 -10.04
CA THR A 29 19.50 6.71 -9.67
C THR A 29 18.52 6.20 -8.61
N TYR A 30 18.15 4.91 -8.64
CA TYR A 30 17.19 4.36 -7.69
C TYR A 30 17.81 4.16 -6.30
N THR A 31 19.05 3.68 -6.24
CA THR A 31 19.81 3.56 -4.98
C THR A 31 20.01 4.93 -4.34
N THR A 32 20.43 5.93 -5.13
CA THR A 32 20.56 7.31 -4.65
C THR A 32 19.22 7.84 -4.13
N ALA A 33 18.14 7.67 -4.89
CA ALA A 33 16.80 8.12 -4.48
C ALA A 33 16.35 7.45 -3.18
N MET A 34 16.66 6.17 -2.98
CA MET A 34 16.34 5.44 -1.76
C MET A 34 17.09 6.00 -0.55
N ARG A 35 18.41 6.25 -0.68
CA ARG A 35 19.21 6.87 0.39
C ARG A 35 18.67 8.27 0.76
N VAL A 36 18.34 9.07 -0.25
CA VAL A 36 17.76 10.40 -0.04
C VAL A 36 16.41 10.31 0.67
N LEU A 37 15.54 9.38 0.26
CA LEU A 37 14.24 9.16 0.89
C LEU A 37 14.38 8.81 2.38
N PHE A 38 15.29 7.90 2.73
CA PHE A 38 15.53 7.56 4.14
C PHE A 38 16.15 8.71 4.92
N ASN A 39 17.04 9.48 4.32
CA ASN A 39 17.57 10.69 4.96
C ASN A 39 16.47 11.73 5.23
N ILE A 40 15.50 11.88 4.34
CA ILE A 40 14.33 12.73 4.57
C ILE A 40 13.46 12.17 5.71
N ALA A 41 13.25 10.86 5.74
CA ALA A 41 12.45 10.19 6.77
C ALA A 41 13.02 10.34 8.19
N LYS A 42 14.33 10.63 8.34
CA LYS A 42 14.95 10.94 9.63
C LYS A 42 14.48 12.27 10.24
N SER A 43 13.97 13.18 9.42
CA SER A 43 13.59 14.54 9.86
C SER A 43 12.11 14.84 9.70
N LEU A 44 11.36 14.06 8.93
CA LEU A 44 9.95 14.29 8.63
C LEU A 44 9.09 13.06 8.90
N ASP A 45 7.86 13.27 9.41
CA ASP A 45 6.83 12.24 9.43
C ASP A 45 6.17 12.15 8.05
N ILE A 46 6.65 11.24 7.22
CA ILE A 46 6.13 11.09 5.86
C ILE A 46 4.78 10.37 5.90
N LEU A 47 3.71 11.09 5.58
CA LEU A 47 2.35 10.55 5.59
C LEU A 47 2.10 9.56 4.44
N THR A 48 2.74 9.74 3.28
CA THR A 48 2.49 8.91 2.10
C THR A 48 3.75 8.66 1.33
N VAL A 49 3.99 7.38 1.03
CA VAL A 49 5.12 6.92 0.23
C VAL A 49 4.60 6.05 -0.90
N LYS A 50 5.07 6.34 -2.11
CA LYS A 50 4.80 5.56 -3.31
C LYS A 50 6.11 5.09 -3.90
N ILE A 51 6.29 3.78 -4.01
CA ILE A 51 7.51 3.17 -4.53
C ILE A 51 7.16 2.40 -5.80
N GLN A 52 7.83 2.73 -6.88
CA GLN A 52 7.75 1.97 -8.12
C GLN A 52 9.15 1.45 -8.45
N LEU A 53 9.34 0.16 -8.23
CA LEU A 53 10.59 -0.54 -8.48
C LEU A 53 10.24 -1.87 -9.12
N ARG A 54 10.86 -2.18 -10.27
CA ARG A 54 10.56 -3.42 -10.97
C ARG A 54 10.98 -4.64 -10.17
N SER A 55 12.22 -4.69 -9.73
CA SER A 55 12.79 -5.80 -8.96
C SER A 55 13.77 -5.30 -7.92
N LEU A 56 14.08 -6.13 -6.92
CA LEU A 56 15.17 -5.87 -6.00
C LEU A 56 16.49 -5.95 -6.78
N ASN A 57 17.35 -4.94 -6.60
CA ASN A 57 18.74 -5.00 -7.05
C ASN A 57 19.66 -5.01 -5.83
N PRO A 58 20.91 -5.50 -5.93
CA PRO A 58 21.79 -5.65 -4.78
C PRO A 58 22.13 -4.33 -4.05
N GLN A 59 22.14 -3.20 -4.77
CA GLN A 59 22.46 -1.90 -4.20
C GLN A 59 21.31 -1.35 -3.36
N ILE A 60 20.08 -1.44 -3.87
CA ILE A 60 18.85 -1.12 -3.14
C ILE A 60 18.69 -2.06 -1.96
N GLU A 61 18.92 -3.36 -2.14
CA GLU A 61 18.86 -4.34 -1.05
C GLU A 61 19.82 -3.98 0.07
N ARG A 62 21.06 -3.59 -0.27
CA ARG A 62 22.06 -3.14 0.70
C ARG A 62 21.57 -1.89 1.45
N VAL A 63 21.11 -0.85 0.74
CA VAL A 63 20.59 0.37 1.38
C VAL A 63 19.44 0.04 2.33
N LEU A 64 18.51 -0.81 1.90
CA LEU A 64 17.41 -1.23 2.75
C LEU A 64 17.95 -1.95 3.98
N LYS A 65 18.82 -2.97 3.83
CA LYS A 65 19.35 -3.76 4.95
C LYS A 65 20.16 -2.94 5.95
N GLU A 66 20.96 -1.98 5.47
CA GLU A 66 21.77 -1.09 6.29
C GLU A 66 20.93 -0.08 7.07
N GLU A 67 19.73 0.26 6.60
CA GLU A 67 18.86 1.21 7.29
C GLU A 67 18.39 0.66 8.65
N PRO A 68 18.49 1.44 9.74
CA PRO A 68 18.10 1.00 11.08
C PRO A 68 16.64 0.53 11.16
N SER A 69 16.39 -0.51 11.93
CA SER A 69 15.02 -1.00 12.19
C SER A 69 14.13 0.00 12.94
N SER A 70 14.72 1.03 13.56
CA SER A 70 13.98 2.13 14.19
C SER A 70 13.49 3.18 13.19
N THR A 71 13.98 3.17 11.95
CA THR A 71 13.58 4.13 10.93
C THR A 71 12.12 3.91 10.54
N THR A 72 11.29 4.95 10.67
CA THR A 72 9.93 4.97 10.15
C THR A 72 9.89 5.75 8.84
N LEU A 73 9.61 5.06 7.74
CA LEU A 73 9.51 5.64 6.42
C LEU A 73 8.11 6.20 6.12
N CYS A 74 7.04 5.58 6.63
CA CYS A 74 5.68 5.99 6.29
C CYS A 74 4.71 5.80 7.46
N SER A 75 3.90 6.83 7.71
CA SER A 75 2.97 6.86 8.84
C SER A 75 1.48 6.70 8.48
N ASN A 76 1.07 6.86 7.21
CA ASN A 76 -0.34 6.79 6.85
C ASN A 76 -0.68 5.99 5.58
N THR A 77 0.02 6.12 4.46
CA THR A 77 -0.27 5.35 3.23
C THR A 77 0.99 4.90 2.50
N PHE A 78 1.13 3.60 2.34
CA PHE A 78 2.22 2.98 1.59
C PHE A 78 1.67 2.33 0.32
N GLU A 79 2.14 2.80 -0.83
CA GLU A 79 1.86 2.21 -2.14
C GLU A 79 3.14 1.64 -2.73
N ILE A 80 3.11 0.40 -3.20
CA ILE A 80 4.23 -0.21 -3.92
C ILE A 80 3.76 -0.88 -5.22
N ARG A 81 4.52 -0.67 -6.29
CA ARG A 81 4.38 -1.34 -7.58
C ARG A 81 5.67 -2.08 -7.90
N THR A 82 5.62 -3.41 -7.97
CA THR A 82 6.81 -4.27 -8.12
C THR A 82 6.50 -5.62 -8.76
N GLU A 83 7.45 -6.21 -9.49
CA GLU A 83 7.44 -7.62 -9.93
C GLU A 83 8.05 -8.57 -8.89
N ASP A 84 8.67 -8.01 -7.84
CA ASP A 84 9.38 -8.74 -6.80
C ASP A 84 8.67 -8.60 -5.45
N ASN A 85 8.19 -9.74 -4.92
CA ASN A 85 7.46 -9.78 -3.66
C ASN A 85 8.36 -9.54 -2.43
N THR A 86 9.67 -9.75 -2.56
CA THR A 86 10.62 -9.60 -1.44
C THR A 86 10.73 -8.13 -1.04
N LEU A 87 10.67 -7.22 -2.02
CA LEU A 87 10.62 -5.77 -1.79
C LEU A 87 9.48 -5.38 -0.87
N VAL A 88 8.27 -5.91 -1.11
CA VAL A 88 7.09 -5.60 -0.30
C VAL A 88 7.34 -5.96 1.16
N SER A 89 7.85 -7.17 1.42
CA SER A 89 8.17 -7.65 2.77
C SER A 89 9.26 -6.83 3.45
N ILE A 90 10.31 -6.44 2.71
CA ILE A 90 11.40 -5.62 3.25
C ILE A 90 10.88 -4.24 3.68
N PHE A 91 9.94 -3.65 2.95
CA PHE A 91 9.41 -2.33 3.30
C PHE A 91 8.48 -2.34 4.51
N LEU A 92 7.84 -3.46 4.85
CA LEU A 92 6.92 -3.54 5.99
C LEU A 92 7.55 -3.04 7.29
N ARG A 93 8.84 -3.33 7.54
CA ARG A 93 9.52 -2.92 8.78
C ARG A 93 9.67 -1.41 8.95
N PHE A 94 9.57 -0.64 7.85
CA PHE A 94 9.67 0.81 7.89
C PHE A 94 8.30 1.49 7.97
N LEU A 95 7.21 0.72 8.08
CA LEU A 95 5.86 1.26 8.15
C LEU A 95 5.41 1.35 9.60
N ARG A 96 4.74 2.46 9.94
CA ARG A 96 4.01 2.54 11.21
C ARG A 96 2.83 1.57 11.18
N PRO A 97 2.47 0.93 12.31
CA PRO A 97 1.20 0.22 12.42
C PRO A 97 0.02 1.09 11.99
N LYS A 98 -1.06 0.47 11.49
CA LYS A 98 -2.24 1.16 10.91
C LYS A 98 -1.99 1.94 9.63
N CYS A 99 -0.80 1.85 9.03
CA CYS A 99 -0.58 2.34 7.67
C CYS A 99 -1.52 1.63 6.69
N ARG A 100 -2.06 2.37 5.72
CA ARG A 100 -2.81 1.81 4.60
C ARG A 100 -1.83 1.16 3.63
N LEU A 101 -2.10 -0.07 3.24
CA LEU A 101 -1.26 -0.85 2.33
C LEU A 101 -1.93 -0.93 0.95
N VAL A 102 -1.22 -0.50 -0.10
CA VAL A 102 -1.65 -0.60 -1.49
C VAL A 102 -0.55 -1.27 -2.31
N ILE A 103 -0.83 -2.47 -2.82
CA ILE A 103 0.17 -3.30 -3.48
C ILE A 103 -0.32 -3.65 -4.88
N PHE A 104 0.48 -3.29 -5.88
CA PHE A 104 0.28 -3.64 -7.28
C PHE A 104 1.45 -4.46 -7.82
N CYS A 105 1.18 -5.32 -8.80
CA CYS A 105 2.23 -5.84 -9.65
C CYS A 105 2.69 -4.75 -10.63
N HIS A 106 3.95 -4.80 -11.03
CA HIS A 106 4.41 -4.13 -12.25
C HIS A 106 4.37 -5.13 -13.42
N GLY A 107 3.95 -4.71 -14.61
CA GLY A 107 3.98 -5.57 -15.81
C GLY A 107 2.87 -6.63 -15.91
N ILE A 108 3.14 -7.70 -16.69
CA ILE A 108 2.18 -8.77 -17.00
C ILE A 108 2.11 -9.76 -15.83
N ILE A 109 0.92 -9.92 -15.26
CA ILE A 109 0.67 -10.79 -14.11
C ILE A 109 0.44 -12.21 -14.61
N ASP A 110 1.25 -13.16 -14.15
CA ASP A 110 0.83 -14.57 -14.15
C ASP A 110 -0.30 -14.73 -13.14
N LEU A 111 -1.54 -14.78 -13.65
CA LEU A 111 -2.75 -14.87 -12.85
C LEU A 111 -2.81 -16.14 -11.98
N ASN A 112 -1.98 -17.14 -12.26
CA ASN A 112 -1.94 -18.40 -11.51
C ASN A 112 -0.91 -18.41 -10.39
N LYS A 113 0.06 -17.49 -10.42
CA LYS A 113 1.13 -17.43 -9.42
C LYS A 113 0.67 -16.66 -8.19
N ILE A 114 0.83 -17.27 -7.01
CA ILE A 114 0.73 -16.55 -5.74
C ILE A 114 1.89 -15.57 -5.64
N PHE A 115 1.59 -14.27 -5.62
CA PHE A 115 2.59 -13.21 -5.51
C PHE A 115 2.96 -12.96 -4.05
N LEU A 116 1.98 -12.61 -3.22
CA LEU A 116 2.16 -12.45 -1.77
C LEU A 116 1.95 -13.80 -1.09
N GLN A 117 3.00 -14.38 -0.54
CA GLN A 117 2.95 -15.68 0.14
C GLN A 117 2.21 -15.59 1.49
N THR A 118 1.79 -16.72 2.02
CA THR A 118 1.10 -16.83 3.33
C THR A 118 1.88 -16.14 4.46
N SER A 119 3.21 -16.22 4.46
CA SER A 119 4.08 -15.58 5.46
C SER A 119 4.00 -14.05 5.49
N PHE A 120 3.62 -13.41 4.37
CA PHE A 120 3.42 -11.96 4.32
C PHE A 120 2.31 -11.53 5.29
N PHE A 121 1.23 -12.31 5.37
CA PHE A 121 0.07 -12.02 6.20
C PHE A 121 0.27 -12.36 7.69
N ASP A 122 1.41 -12.94 8.04
CA ASP A 122 1.79 -13.18 9.43
C ASP A 122 2.47 -11.96 10.08
N SER A 123 2.82 -10.94 9.29
CA SER A 123 3.39 -9.69 9.81
C SER A 123 2.39 -8.92 10.67
N ASP A 124 2.82 -8.48 11.85
CA ASP A 124 2.01 -7.64 12.73
C ASP A 124 1.66 -6.29 12.09
N ILE A 125 2.52 -5.78 11.21
CA ILE A 125 2.25 -4.56 10.42
C ILE A 125 1.07 -4.78 9.48
N VAL A 126 1.01 -5.93 8.81
CA VAL A 126 -0.08 -6.30 7.89
C VAL A 126 -1.37 -6.54 8.67
N ARG A 127 -1.31 -7.26 9.80
CA ARG A 127 -2.47 -7.51 10.66
C ARG A 127 -3.05 -6.22 11.25
N ALA A 128 -2.19 -5.27 11.62
CA ALA A 128 -2.58 -3.99 12.18
C ALA A 128 -2.91 -2.92 11.12
N ALA A 129 -2.84 -3.23 9.82
CA ALA A 129 -3.11 -2.25 8.76
C ALA A 129 -4.55 -1.73 8.85
N ARG A 130 -4.74 -0.43 8.56
CA ARG A 130 -6.07 0.19 8.59
C ARG A 130 -6.90 -0.15 7.35
N ASP A 131 -6.25 -0.34 6.21
CA ASP A 131 -6.88 -0.67 4.94
C ASP A 131 -5.84 -1.41 4.09
N ILE A 132 -6.28 -2.44 3.37
CA ILE A 132 -5.44 -3.32 2.57
C ILE A 132 -6.04 -3.46 1.18
N PHE A 133 -5.33 -2.95 0.17
CA PHE A 133 -5.66 -3.14 -1.23
C PHE A 133 -4.53 -3.89 -1.92
N VAL A 134 -4.82 -5.08 -2.42
CA VAL A 134 -3.85 -5.97 -3.07
C VAL A 134 -4.40 -6.36 -4.43
N ASP A 135 -3.81 -5.80 -5.48
CA ASP A 135 -4.16 -6.07 -6.89
C ASP A 135 -3.25 -7.16 -7.50
N VAL A 136 -2.97 -8.18 -6.69
CA VAL A 136 -2.20 -9.37 -7.06
C VAL A 136 -2.80 -10.58 -6.37
N ARG A 137 -2.58 -11.77 -6.94
CA ARG A 137 -3.00 -13.01 -6.29
C ARG A 137 -2.17 -13.23 -5.03
N SER A 138 -2.84 -13.55 -3.93
CA SER A 138 -2.24 -13.65 -2.61
C SER A 138 -2.56 -14.98 -1.94
N GLY A 139 -1.68 -15.37 -1.02
CA GLY A 139 -1.74 -16.62 -0.28
C GLY A 139 -2.39 -16.51 1.09
N ILE A 140 -3.19 -15.47 1.34
CA ILE A 140 -3.90 -15.31 2.61
C ILE A 140 -4.94 -16.43 2.79
N THR A 141 -4.93 -17.05 3.97
CA THR A 141 -5.84 -18.14 4.33
C THR A 141 -7.03 -17.66 5.15
N ASP A 142 -8.04 -18.52 5.30
CA ASP A 142 -9.21 -18.29 6.16
C ASP A 142 -8.83 -17.90 7.61
N ASP A 143 -7.82 -18.53 8.19
CA ASP A 143 -7.39 -18.20 9.55
C ASP A 143 -6.70 -16.84 9.63
N GLN A 144 -5.93 -16.48 8.61
CA GLN A 144 -5.20 -15.22 8.57
C GLN A 144 -6.12 -14.03 8.30
N VAL A 145 -7.12 -14.18 7.42
CA VAL A 145 -8.05 -13.08 7.11
C VAL A 145 -8.85 -12.65 8.34
N THR A 146 -9.21 -13.59 9.22
CA THR A 146 -9.93 -13.29 10.46
C THR A 146 -9.08 -12.57 11.52
N LYS A 147 -7.76 -12.49 11.32
CA LYS A 147 -6.81 -11.79 12.22
C LYS A 147 -6.49 -10.38 11.76
N LEU A 148 -6.96 -9.96 10.58
CA LEU A 148 -6.79 -8.60 10.09
C LEU A 148 -7.64 -7.63 10.91
N GLN A 149 -7.05 -6.51 11.33
CA GLN A 149 -7.76 -5.40 11.98
C GLN A 149 -8.35 -4.41 10.98
N ALA A 150 -8.08 -4.59 9.68
CA ALA A 150 -8.54 -3.72 8.62
C ALA A 150 -10.08 -3.85 8.45
N PRO A 151 -10.87 -2.79 8.70
CA PRO A 151 -12.32 -2.81 8.46
C PRO A 151 -12.69 -2.95 6.98
N THR A 152 -11.76 -2.64 6.08
CA THR A 152 -11.93 -2.80 4.64
C THR A 152 -10.67 -3.40 4.06
N PHE A 153 -10.84 -4.40 3.21
CA PHE A 153 -9.75 -4.95 2.42
C PHE A 153 -10.27 -5.42 1.05
N ARG A 154 -9.41 -5.36 0.05
CA ARG A 154 -9.63 -5.94 -1.28
C ARG A 154 -8.43 -6.81 -1.62
N ILE A 155 -8.68 -8.12 -1.68
CA ILE A 155 -7.65 -9.13 -1.87
C ILE A 155 -8.19 -10.20 -2.81
N ASN A 156 -7.34 -10.65 -3.75
CA ASN A 156 -7.58 -11.85 -4.53
C ASN A 156 -6.83 -13.02 -3.90
N SER A 157 -7.52 -14.05 -3.41
CA SER A 157 -6.92 -15.26 -2.85
C SER A 157 -7.72 -16.50 -3.21
N PRO A 158 -7.07 -17.59 -3.67
CA PRO A 158 -7.73 -18.86 -3.91
C PRO A 158 -7.96 -19.68 -2.62
N TYR A 159 -7.47 -19.20 -1.47
CA TYR A 159 -7.52 -19.91 -0.20
C TYR A 159 -8.56 -19.35 0.78
N LEU A 160 -9.44 -18.48 0.29
CA LEU A 160 -10.57 -17.97 1.05
C LEU A 160 -11.83 -18.74 0.69
N SER A 161 -12.44 -19.37 1.68
CA SER A 161 -13.71 -20.08 1.53
C SER A 161 -14.89 -19.21 1.94
N ALA A 162 -16.11 -19.64 1.62
CA ALA A 162 -17.33 -19.00 2.10
C ALA A 162 -17.41 -18.95 3.64
N TRP A 163 -16.72 -19.87 4.33
CA TRP A 163 -16.70 -19.91 5.79
C TRP A 163 -16.06 -18.66 6.40
N SER A 164 -14.90 -18.21 5.90
CA SER A 164 -14.25 -17.01 6.43
C SER A 164 -15.06 -15.75 6.15
N ILE A 165 -15.68 -15.66 4.96
CA ILE A 165 -16.59 -14.56 4.60
C ILE A 165 -17.77 -14.49 5.58
N ASN A 166 -18.43 -15.62 5.82
CA ASN A 166 -19.55 -15.69 6.77
C ASN A 166 -19.11 -15.30 8.18
N LYS A 167 -17.94 -15.76 8.63
CA LYS A 167 -17.40 -15.42 9.94
C LYS A 167 -17.12 -13.91 10.08
N LEU A 168 -16.59 -13.27 9.04
CA LEU A 168 -16.38 -11.81 9.02
C LEU A 168 -17.70 -11.04 9.11
N ILE A 169 -18.74 -11.47 8.37
CA ILE A 169 -20.08 -10.85 8.43
C ILE A 169 -20.68 -10.96 9.83
N LEU A 170 -20.56 -12.13 10.47
CA LEU A 170 -21.08 -12.35 11.83
C LEU A 170 -20.33 -11.50 12.87
N LEU A 171 -19.01 -11.38 12.75
CA LEU A 171 -18.20 -10.52 13.62
C LEU A 171 -18.66 -9.06 13.52
N ILE A 172 -18.85 -8.53 12.30
CA ILE A 172 -19.35 -7.16 12.09
C ILE A 172 -20.75 -6.98 12.71
N SER A 173 -21.63 -7.96 12.51
CA SER A 173 -23.00 -7.92 13.06
C SER A 173 -23.02 -7.94 14.60
N SER A 174 -22.05 -8.63 15.23
CA SER A 174 -21.93 -8.68 16.69
C SER A 174 -21.39 -7.38 17.31
N VAL A 175 -20.64 -6.58 16.54
CA VAL A 175 -20.08 -5.30 16.99
C VAL A 175 -21.10 -4.15 16.87
N ASN A 176 -22.15 -4.32 16.06
CA ASN A 176 -23.24 -3.35 15.88
C ASN A 176 -24.61 -3.88 16.37
N PRO A 177 -24.86 -3.99 17.69
CA PRO A 177 -26.19 -4.35 18.19
C PRO A 177 -27.23 -3.21 18.15
N PHE A 178 -26.86 -1.97 17.81
CA PHE A 178 -27.78 -0.81 17.83
C PHE A 178 -27.69 0.05 16.57
N SER A 179 -28.44 -0.32 15.53
CA SER A 179 -28.83 0.58 14.42
C SER A 179 -30.32 0.44 14.05
N ASN A 180 -31.13 -0.26 14.86
CA ASN A 180 -32.58 -0.28 14.69
C ASN A 180 -33.22 0.31 15.96
N ASN A 181 -33.36 1.64 15.99
CA ASN A 181 -34.36 2.27 16.82
C ASN A 181 -35.68 2.28 16.03
N PRO A 182 -36.69 1.47 16.37
CA PRO A 182 -38.06 1.84 16.05
C PRO A 182 -38.42 3.00 16.98
N THR A 183 -38.58 4.20 16.44
CA THR A 183 -39.19 5.30 17.19
C THR A 183 -40.59 4.86 17.63
N HIS A 184 -40.70 4.56 18.92
CA HIS A 184 -41.95 4.59 19.65
C HIS A 184 -42.53 6.01 19.54
N SER A 185 -43.63 6.19 18.83
CA SER A 185 -44.55 7.31 19.04
C SER A 185 -45.77 6.78 19.79
N SER A 186 -45.72 6.85 21.12
CA SER A 186 -46.88 6.66 21.99
C SER A 186 -47.59 7.99 22.21
N GLY A 187 -48.88 8.07 21.82
CA GLY A 187 -49.87 9.05 22.30
C GLY A 187 -49.65 10.50 21.85
N VAL A 188 -50.67 11.35 21.65
CA VAL A 188 -52.02 11.37 22.19
C VAL A 188 -52.91 12.19 21.23
N ASP A 189 -54.22 11.95 21.32
CA ASP A 189 -55.34 12.87 21.09
C ASP A 189 -56.35 12.47 20.01
N SER A 190 -57.34 11.71 20.48
CA SER A 190 -58.71 11.72 19.97
C SER A 190 -59.27 13.15 19.96
N PRO A 191 -60.27 13.41 19.10
CA PRO A 191 -61.57 13.68 19.69
C PRO A 191 -62.72 12.93 19.00
N PHE A 192 -63.62 12.43 19.83
CA PHE A 192 -64.99 12.10 19.47
C PHE A 192 -65.74 13.37 19.01
N LEU A 193 -66.50 13.28 17.92
CA LEU A 193 -67.94 13.62 17.81
C LEU A 193 -68.41 13.33 16.37
N GLY A 194 -69.62 12.77 16.24
CA GLY A 194 -70.08 12.02 15.08
C GLY A 194 -70.97 12.78 14.09
N LEU A 195 -71.53 12.01 13.14
CA LEU A 195 -72.88 12.08 12.56
C LEU A 195 -72.90 11.34 11.20
N GLY A 196 -73.90 10.48 11.00
CA GLY A 196 -74.19 9.79 9.74
C GLY A 196 -74.75 8.41 9.96
#